data_AF-A0A450Z1Q6-F1
#
_entry.id   AF-A0A450Z1Q6-F1
#
_cell.length_a   1.000
_cell.length_b   1.000
_cell.length_c   1.000
_cell.angle_alpha   90.00
_cell.angle_beta   90.00
_cell.angle_gamma   90.00
#
_symmetry.space_group_name_H-M   'P 1'
#
loop_
_entity.id
_entity.type
_entity.pdbx_description
1 polymer ?
#
loop_
_entity_poly.entity_id
_entity_poly.type
_entity_poly.pdbx_seq_one_letter_code
_entity_poly.pdbx_strand_id
1 'polypeptide(L)' 'MENPKWLPSITFDTLRFTKRLTQAGAFPELAEAIAEAFKEASGEAEVATKSDIRALEFEALPLIEWVTYHRTA' A
#
# COMPACT_ATOMS: atom_id res chain seq x y z
N MET A 1 6.11 2.40 17.13
CA MET A 1 6.96 3.11 16.16
C MET A 1 6.02 4.01 15.37
N GLU A 2 6.14 5.33 15.53
CA GLU A 2 5.32 6.28 14.78
C GLU A 2 5.78 6.31 13.32
N ASN A 3 4.82 6.23 12.40
CA ASN A 3 5.05 6.22 10.97
C ASN A 3 5.70 7.56 10.52
N PRO A 4 6.87 7.56 9.86
CA PRO A 4 7.57 8.80 9.50
C PRO A 4 6.74 9.67 8.55
N LYS A 5 6.69 10.97 8.86
CA LYS A 5 5.90 12.06 8.25
C LYS A 5 6.03 12.23 6.72
N TRP A 6 6.88 11.44 6.07
CA TRP A 6 7.21 11.50 4.64
C TRP A 6 6.71 10.29 3.84
N LEU A 7 6.08 9.29 4.47
CA LEU A 7 5.38 8.26 3.73
C LEU A 7 4.08 8.85 3.17
N PRO A 8 3.92 8.98 1.83
CA PRO A 8 2.65 9.40 1.28
C PRO A 8 1.62 8.33 1.64
N SER A 9 0.72 8.66 2.56
CA SER A 9 -0.45 7.84 2.86
C SER A 9 -1.26 7.69 1.57
N ILE A 10 -1.27 6.49 1.00
CA ILE A 10 -2.15 6.17 -0.13
C ILE A 10 -3.55 6.07 0.45
N THR A 11 -4.29 7.18 0.42
CA THR A 11 -5.67 7.21 0.91
C THR A 11 -6.62 6.63 -0.13
N PHE A 12 -7.44 5.68 0.30
CA PHE A 12 -8.54 5.18 -0.53
C PHE A 12 -9.61 6.28 -0.67
N ASP A 13 -9.82 6.75 -1.90
CA ASP A 13 -10.85 7.75 -2.22
C ASP A 13 -12.22 7.06 -2.38
N THR A 14 -12.90 6.88 -1.25
CA THR A 14 -14.25 6.29 -1.18
C THR A 14 -15.23 6.99 -2.12
N LEU A 15 -15.18 8.32 -2.23
CA LEU A 15 -16.12 9.10 -3.05
C LEU A 15 -15.92 8.87 -4.55
N ARG A 16 -14.67 8.82 -5.02
CA ARG A 16 -14.37 8.49 -6.42
C ARG A 16 -14.76 7.05 -6.73
N PHE A 17 -14.58 6.14 -5.78
CA PHE A 17 -14.93 4.74 -5.94
C PHE A 17 -16.45 4.53 -6.05
N THR A 18 -17.24 5.09 -5.12
CA THR A 18 -18.71 5.00 -5.17
C THR A 18 -19.26 5.60 -6.46
N LYS A 19 -18.78 6.79 -6.87
CA LYS A 19 -19.17 7.40 -8.15
C LYS A 19 -18.96 6.49 -9.36
N ARG A 20 -17.84 5.77 -9.41
CA ARG A 20 -17.56 4.83 -10.51
C ARG A 20 -18.54 3.65 -10.50
N LEU A 21 -18.83 3.08 -9.34
CA LEU A 21 -19.81 2.01 -9.21
C LEU A 21 -21.21 2.47 -9.63
N THR A 22 -21.64 3.65 -9.19
CA THR A 22 -22.93 4.22 -9.60
C THR A 22 -22.99 4.49 -11.10
N GLN A 23 -21.91 5.03 -11.69
CA GLN A 23 -21.82 5.22 -13.16
C GLN A 23 -21.86 3.90 -13.94
N ALA A 24 -21.40 2.80 -13.33
CA ALA A 24 -21.48 1.46 -13.90
C ALA A 24 -22.86 0.79 -13.68
N GLY A 25 -23.81 1.45 -13.03
CA GLY A 25 -25.17 0.96 -12.81
C GLY A 25 -25.42 0.32 -11.44
N ALA A 26 -24.47 0.39 -10.50
CA ALA A 26 -24.75 0.02 -9.12
C ALA A 26 -25.70 1.05 -8.48
N PHE A 27 -26.64 0.58 -7.67
CA PHE A 27 -27.46 1.49 -6.86
C PHE A 27 -26.59 2.13 -5.76
N PRO A 28 -26.86 3.39 -5.37
CA PRO A 28 -26.01 4.17 -4.46
C PRO A 28 -25.65 3.42 -3.17
N GLU A 29 -26.63 2.76 -2.56
CA GLU A 29 -26.47 2.06 -1.28
C GLU A 29 -25.50 0.87 -1.40
N LEU A 30 -25.53 0.14 -2.53
CA LEU A 30 -24.56 -0.93 -2.79
C LEU A 30 -23.19 -0.37 -3.15
N ALA A 31 -23.13 0.73 -3.90
CA ALA A 31 -21.86 1.38 -4.19
C ALA A 31 -21.14 1.79 -2.90
N GLU A 32 -21.87 2.36 -1.95
CA GLU A 32 -21.36 2.72 -0.62
C GLU A 32 -20.96 1.48 0.20
N ALA A 33 -21.80 0.45 0.25
CA ALA A 33 -21.49 -0.78 0.98
C ALA A 33 -20.22 -1.48 0.45
N ILE A 34 -20.03 -1.54 -0.88
CA ILE A 34 -18.82 -2.09 -1.49
C ILE A 34 -17.61 -1.22 -1.15
N ALA A 35 -17.76 0.10 -1.16
CA ALA A 35 -16.66 1.02 -0.86
C ALA A 35 -16.17 0.91 0.59
N GLU A 36 -17.09 0.76 1.54
CA GLU A 36 -16.78 0.48 2.96
C GLU A 36 -16.07 -0.87 3.11
N ALA A 37 -16.67 -1.96 2.60
CA ALA A 37 -16.08 -3.29 2.70
C ALA A 37 -14.67 -3.36 2.06
N PHE A 38 -14.46 -2.67 0.94
CA PHE A 38 -13.15 -2.59 0.30
C PHE A 38 -12.15 -1.77 1.12
N LYS A 39 -12.58 -0.66 1.71
CA LYS A 39 -11.73 0.20 2.55
C LYS A 39 -11.28 -0.55 3.80
N GLU A 40 -12.16 -1.30 4.45
CA GLU A 40 -11.81 -2.16 5.58
C GLU A 40 -10.78 -3.22 5.15
N ALA A 41 -11.08 -3.99 4.09
CA ALA A 41 -10.19 -5.06 3.63
C ALA A 41 -8.83 -4.56 3.11
N SER A 42 -8.78 -3.36 2.51
CA SER A 42 -7.52 -2.77 2.01
C SER A 42 -6.76 -1.98 3.06
N GLY A 43 -7.44 -1.43 4.07
CA GLY A 43 -6.84 -0.73 5.20
C GLY A 43 -6.10 -1.65 6.16
N GLU A 44 -6.44 -2.94 6.19
CA GLU A 44 -5.70 -3.97 6.93
C GLU A 44 -4.37 -4.35 6.27
N ALA A 45 -4.15 -3.98 5.01
CA ALA A 45 -2.89 -4.25 4.32
C ALA A 45 -1.88 -3.12 4.57
N GLU A 46 -0.82 -3.39 5.34
CA GLU A 46 0.35 -2.50 5.34
C GLU A 46 1.09 -2.62 4.00
N VAL A 47 0.71 -1.77 3.05
CA VAL A 47 1.29 -1.78 1.70
C VAL A 47 2.58 -0.96 1.68
N ALA A 48 3.71 -1.64 1.47
CA ALA A 48 4.99 -0.99 1.22
C ALA A 48 4.93 -0.15 -0.07
N THR A 49 5.37 1.10 0.00
CA THR A 49 5.47 1.99 -1.14
C THR A 49 6.72 1.69 -1.97
N LYS A 50 6.80 2.23 -3.20
CA LYS A 50 8.03 2.16 -4.01
C LYS A 50 9.24 2.79 -3.29
N SER A 51 9.00 3.79 -2.44
CA SER A 51 10.06 4.43 -1.65
C SER A 51 10.58 3.48 -0.57
N ASP A 52 9.70 2.72 0.09
CA ASP A 52 10.09 1.70 1.08
C ASP A 52 10.94 0.61 0.43
N ILE A 53 10.57 0.18 -0.78
CA ILE A 53 11.36 -0.79 -1.55
C ILE A 53 12.74 -0.21 -1.88
N ARG A 54 12.83 1.04 -2.33
CA ARG A 54 14.12 1.68 -2.61
C ARG A 54 14.98 1.85 -1.36
N ALA A 55 14.39 2.20 -0.22
CA ALA A 55 15.10 2.28 1.04
C ALA A 55 15.70 0.91 1.41
N LEU A 56 14.91 -0.16 1.27
CA LEU A 56 15.39 -1.54 1.43
C LEU A 56 16.52 -1.89 0.46
N GLU A 57 16.45 -1.48 -0.81
CA GLU A 57 17.53 -1.70 -1.78
C GLU A 57 18.84 -1.03 -1.34
N PHE A 58 18.80 0.22 -0.87
CA PHE A 58 20.00 0.94 -0.44
C PHE A 58 20.58 0.41 0.88
N GLU A 59 19.74 -0.04 1.81
CA GLU A 59 20.18 -0.44 3.15
C GLU A 59 20.52 -1.94 3.25
N ALA A 60 19.70 -2.80 2.64
CA ALA A 60 19.80 -4.26 2.84
C ALA A 60 20.67 -4.96 1.78
N LEU A 61 20.67 -4.50 0.53
CA LEU A 61 21.45 -5.16 -0.54
C LEU A 61 22.97 -5.16 -0.26
N PRO A 62 23.61 -4.06 0.20
CA PRO A 62 25.04 -4.07 0.49
C PRO A 62 25.41 -5.06 1.61
N LEU A 63 24.53 -5.21 2.60
CA LEU A 63 24.72 -6.16 3.71
C LEU A 63 24.59 -7.60 3.21
N ILE A 64 23.63 -7.89 2.32
CA ILE A 64 23.46 -9.22 1.71
C ILE A 64 24.68 -9.56 0.84
N GLU A 65 25.18 -8.61 0.04
CA GLU A 65 26.41 -8.80 -0.74
C GLU A 65 27.63 -9.06 0.15
N TRP A 66 27.80 -8.31 1.23
CA TRP A 66 28.89 -8.52 2.18
C TRP A 66 28.83 -9.90 2.84
N VAL A 67 27.66 -10.29 3.36
CA VAL A 67 27.47 -11.61 3.99
C VAL A 67 27.69 -12.75 3.00
N THR A 68 27.22 -12.61 1.77
CA THR A 68 27.39 -13.65 0.74
C THR A 68 28.84 -13.78 0.31
N TYR A 69 29.54 -12.67 0.06
CA TYR A 69 30.95 -12.65 -0.28
C TYR A 69 31.82 -13.35 0.79
N HIS A 70 31.59 -13.03 2.06
CA HIS A 70 32.38 -13.59 3.17
C HIS A 70 32.00 -15.01 3.58
N ARG A 71 30.86 -15.55 3.13
CA ARG A 71 30.48 -16.94 3.39
C ARG A 71 31.06 -17.92 2.37
N THR A 72 31.47 -17.42 1.20
CA THR A 72 32.05 -18.23 0.11
C THR A 72 33.56 -18.07 -0.04
N ALA A 73 34.18 -17.16 0.72
CA ALA A 73 35.63 -17.00 0.83
C ALA A 73 36.18 -17.84 1.99
#